data_AF-A0A9D2TSC5-F1
#
_entry.id   AF-A0A9D2TSC5-F1
#
_cell.length_a   1.000
_cell.length_b   1.000
_cell.length_c   1.000
_cell.angle_alpha   90.00
_cell.angle_beta   90.00
_cell.angle_gamma   90.00
#
_symmetry.space_group_name_H-M   'P 1'
#
loop_
_entity.id
_entity.type
_entity.pdbx_description
1 polymer ?
#
loop_
_entity_poly.entity_id
_entity_poly.type
_entity_poly.pdbx_seq_one_letter_code
_entity_poly.pdbx_strand_id
1 'polypeptide(L)' 'AKIRLVFSHIGYDVAFGRKEVAEIIGISQTAAGNLINKLKVSGMVEPVSGLGKGKYKFKK' A
#
# COMPACT_ATOMS: atom_id res chain seq x y z
N ALA A 1 3.16 12.73 -7.40
CA ALA A 1 2.79 12.26 -6.05
C ALA A 1 3.38 10.87 -5.81
N LYS A 2 4.02 10.62 -4.66
CA LYS A 2 4.76 9.38 -4.34
C LYS A 2 3.93 8.10 -4.50
N ILE A 3 2.61 8.17 -4.33
CA ILE A 3 1.73 7.01 -4.50
C ILE A 3 1.65 6.48 -5.94
N ARG A 4 1.87 7.33 -6.95
CA ARG A 4 1.91 6.87 -8.35
C ARG A 4 3.07 5.92 -8.61
N LEU A 5 4.20 6.08 -7.91
CA LEU A 5 5.34 5.18 -8.02
C LEU A 5 5.02 3.81 -7.43
N VAL A 6 4.39 3.80 -6.25
CA VAL A 6 3.90 2.58 -5.58
C VAL A 6 2.92 1.85 -6.49
N PHE A 7 1.93 2.57 -7.03
CA PHE A 7 0.95 2.00 -7.94
C PHE A 7 1.59 1.47 -9.23
N SER A 8 2.57 2.17 -9.81
CA SER A 8 3.28 1.72 -11.01
C SER A 8 4.10 0.43 -10.80
N HIS A 9 4.54 0.15 -9.57
CA HIS A 9 5.30 -1.07 -9.25
C HIS A 9 4.40 -2.26 -8.86
N ILE A 10 3.23 -1.98 -8.28
CA ILE A 10 2.35 -3.01 -7.69
C ILE A 10 1.14 -3.29 -8.60
N GLY A 11 0.50 -2.27 -9.16
CA GLY A 11 -0.76 -2.41 -9.90
C GLY A 11 -1.95 -2.77 -9.00
N TYR A 12 -3.05 -3.24 -9.60
CA TYR A 12 -4.29 -3.55 -8.87
C TYR A 12 -4.31 -4.95 -8.23
N ASP A 13 -3.66 -5.92 -8.86
CA ASP A 13 -3.79 -7.34 -8.50
C ASP A 13 -2.76 -7.82 -7.48
N VAL A 14 -1.77 -6.98 -7.14
CA VAL A 14 -0.72 -7.32 -6.18
C VAL A 14 -1.05 -6.75 -4.81
N ALA A 15 -1.05 -7.61 -3.79
CA ALA A 15 -1.18 -7.20 -2.41
C ALA A 15 0.17 -6.70 -1.86
N PHE A 16 0.16 -5.59 -1.13
CA PHE A 16 1.32 -4.94 -0.58
C PHE A 16 1.16 -4.63 0.91
N GLY A 17 2.29 -4.60 1.61
CA GLY A 17 2.38 -4.19 3.01
C GLY A 17 3.16 -2.89 3.20
N ARG A 18 3.39 -2.57 4.47
CA ARG A 18 4.21 -1.42 4.89
C ARG A 18 5.66 -1.52 4.41
N LYS A 19 6.20 -2.74 4.36
CA LYS A 19 7.59 -3.01 3.96
C LYS A 19 7.79 -2.71 2.48
N GLU A 20 6.95 -3.25 1.61
CA GLU A 20 7.04 -3.02 0.17
C GLU A 20 6.85 -1.54 -0.19
N VAL A 21 5.90 -0.85 0.45
CA VAL A 21 5.73 0.60 0.26
C VAL A 21 6.98 1.36 0.73
N ALA A 22 7.53 1.00 1.88
CA ALA A 22 8.76 1.62 2.39
C ALA A 22 9.93 1.45 1.43
N GLU A 23 10.09 0.27 0.83
CA GLU A 23 11.15 -0.05 -0.13
C GLU A 23 10.98 0.71 -1.46
N ILE A 24 9.77 0.75 -2.03
CA ILE A 24 9.53 1.38 -3.35
C ILE A 24 9.76 2.89 -3.33
N ILE A 25 9.37 3.58 -2.25
CA ILE A 25 9.50 5.06 -2.16
C ILE A 25 10.57 5.52 -1.17
N GLY A 26 11.35 4.61 -0.60
CA GLY A 26 12.49 4.92 0.27
C GLY A 26 12.10 5.67 1.56
N ILE A 27 11.01 5.27 2.22
CA ILE A 27 10.55 5.90 3.47
C ILE A 27 10.58 4.92 4.64
N SER A 28 10.46 5.42 5.87
CA SER A 28 10.34 4.54 7.04
C SER A 28 9.04 3.71 7.01
N GLN A 29 9.06 2.52 7.61
CA GLN A 29 7.88 1.67 7.72
C GLN A 29 6.71 2.34 8.44
N THR A 30 7.00 3.23 9.39
CA THR A 30 5.98 4.04 10.09
C THR A 30 5.31 5.03 9.13
N ALA A 31 6.11 5.75 8.33
CA ALA A 31 5.57 6.67 7.33
C ALA A 31 4.76 5.92 6.25
N ALA A 32 5.20 4.72 5.85
CA ALA A 32 4.46 3.84 4.95
C ALA A 32 3.12 3.40 5.54
N GLY A 33 3.08 3.03 6.83
CA GLY A 33 1.84 2.72 7.55
C GLY A 33 0.85 3.88 7.54
N ASN A 34 1.32 5.10 7.80
CA ASN A 34 0.49 6.30 7.76
C ASN A 34 -0.04 6.57 6.34
N LEU A 35 0.78 6.35 5.31
CA LEU A 35 0.35 6.50 3.92
C LEU A 35 -0.75 5.49 3.55
N ILE A 36 -0.55 4.20 3.87
CA ILE A 36 -1.54 3.16 3.64
C ILE A 36 -2.86 3.48 4.36
N ASN A 37 -2.79 3.98 5.59
CA ASN A 37 -3.99 4.34 6.34
C ASN A 37 -4.74 5.51 5.69
N LYS A 38 -4.04 6.52 5.17
CA LYS A 38 -4.66 7.62 4.39
C LYS A 38 -5.36 7.09 3.14
N LEU A 39 -4.75 6.15 2.43
CA LEU A 39 -5.35 5.53 1.24
C LEU A 39 -6.60 4.72 1.61
N LYS A 40 -6.53 3.96 2.72
CA LYS A 40 -7.66 3.19 3.24
C LYS A 40 -8.84 4.11 3.57
N VAL A 41 -8.59 5.21 4.27
CA VAL A 41 -9.63 6.20 4.62
C VAL A 41 -10.22 6.84 3.37
N SER A 42 -9.41 7.08 2.33
CA SER A 42 -9.90 7.59 1.04
C SER A 42 -10.62 6.55 0.17
N GLY A 43 -10.67 5.28 0.59
CA GLY A 43 -11.30 4.20 -0.17
C GLY A 43 -10.50 3.71 -1.40
N MET A 44 -9.26 4.15 -1.57
CA MET A 44 -8.39 3.77 -2.70
C MET A 44 -7.75 2.39 -2.55
N VAL A 45 -7.69 1.85 -1.34
CA VAL A 45 -7.15 0.52 -1.06
C VAL A 45 -8.09 -0.26 -0.16
N GLU A 46 -8.07 -1.59 -0.28
CA GLU A 46 -8.84 -2.50 0.55
C GLU A 46 -7.93 -3.52 1.23
N PRO A 47 -8.25 -3.96 2.46
CA PRO A 47 -7.51 -5.02 3.13
C PRO A 47 -7.70 -6.35 2.38
N VAL A 48 -6.64 -7.14 2.28
CA VAL A 48 -6.69 -8.47 1.66
C VAL A 48 -6.65 -9.54 2.75
N SER A 49 -7.69 -10.38 2.78
CA SER A 49 -7.75 -11.56 3.63
C SER A 49 -6.98 -12.72 3.00
N GLY A 50 -6.36 -13.58 3.82
CA GLY A 50 -5.68 -14.80 3.35
C GLY A 50 -4.18 -14.65 2.99
N LEU A 51 -3.63 -13.43 2.93
CA LEU A 51 -2.21 -13.17 2.64
C LEU A 51 -1.39 -12.71 3.87
N GLY A 52 -1.94 -12.91 5.07
CA GLY A 52 -1.38 -12.41 6.33
C GLY A 52 -1.89 -11.02 6.72
N LYS A 53 -1.64 -10.67 7.99
CA LYS A 53 -2.16 -9.43 8.58
C LYS A 53 -1.54 -8.19 7.95
N GLY A 54 -2.37 -7.19 7.62
CA GLY A 54 -1.91 -5.88 7.18
C GLY A 54 -1.44 -5.80 5.73
N LYS A 55 -1.92 -6.71 4.87
CA LYS A 55 -1.81 -6.62 3.42
C LYS A 55 -2.99 -5.86 2.83
N TYR A 56 -2.72 -5.06 1.81
CA TYR A 56 -3.70 -4.21 1.13
C TYR A 56 -3.51 -4.34 -0.38
N LYS A 57 -4.57 -4.09 -1.16
CA LYS A 57 -4.49 -3.96 -2.61
C LYS A 57 -5.17 -2.66 -3.06
N PHE A 58 -4.79 -2.16 -4.23
CA PHE A 58 -5.48 -1.02 -4.82
C PHE A 58 -6.88 -1.44 -5.29
N LYS A 59 -7.86 -0.58 -5.03
CA LYS A 59 -9.22 -0.76 -5.51
C LYS A 59 -9.32 -0.25 -6.95
N LYS A 60 -9.98 -1.02 -7.83
CA LYS A 60 -10.33 -0.56 -9.18
C LYS A 60 -11.36 0.57 -9.12
#